data_AF-A0A8J2N5Z1-F1
#
_entry.id   AF-A0A8J2N5Z1-F1
#
_cell.length_a   1.000
_cell.length_b   1.000
_cell.length_c   1.000
_cell.angle_alpha   90.00
_cell.angle_beta   90.00
_cell.angle_gamma   90.00
#
_symmetry.space_group_name_H-M   'P 1'
#
loop_
_entity.id
_entity.type
_entity.pdbx_description
1 polymer ?
#
loop_
_entity_poly.entity_id
_entity_poly.type
_entity_poly.pdbx_seq_one_letter_code
_entity_poly.pdbx_strand_id
1 'polypeptide(L)' 'MSSSTIPTVLNFITGNKNKLAEVQAILSGVIELQNQNVDLVEIQGTVEEVTKDKARRAAEAVSYDFT' A
#
# COMPACT_ATOMS: atom_id res chain seq x y z
N MET A 1 4.53 24.55 -11.16
CA MET A 1 3.35 23.72 -11.52
C MET A 1 3.86 22.32 -11.79
N SER A 2 3.84 21.47 -10.77
CA SER A 2 4.27 20.08 -10.88
C SER A 2 3.13 19.30 -11.52
N SER A 3 3.29 18.90 -12.78
CA SER A 3 2.41 17.93 -13.43
C SER A 3 2.66 16.57 -12.74
N SER A 4 1.96 16.32 -11.62
CA SER A 4 1.93 14.98 -11.04
C SER A 4 1.07 14.12 -11.94
N THR A 5 1.73 13.27 -12.73
CA THR A 5 1.09 12.14 -13.40
C THR A 5 0.38 11.30 -12.34
N ILE A 6 -0.94 11.11 -12.47
CA ILE A 6 -1.69 10.22 -11.58
C ILE A 6 -1.09 8.82 -11.76
N PRO A 7 -0.63 8.15 -10.68
CA PRO A 7 -0.13 6.79 -10.77
C PRO A 7 -1.21 5.88 -11.32
N THR A 8 -0.88 5.04 -12.31
CA THR A 8 -1.81 4.06 -12.87
C THR A 8 -1.93 2.81 -11.99
N VAL A 9 -0.96 2.59 -11.09
CA VAL A 9 -0.86 1.44 -10.20
C VAL A 9 -0.73 1.92 -8.75
N LEU A 10 -1.47 1.30 -7.85
CA LEU A 10 -1.41 1.50 -6.40
C LEU A 10 -1.09 0.19 -5.70
N ASN A 11 -0.01 0.18 -4.92
CA ASN A 11 0.34 -0.94 -4.05
C ASN A 11 -0.48 -0.90 -2.75
N PHE A 12 -1.46 -1.79 -2.63
CA PHE A 12 -2.28 -1.98 -1.44
C PHE A 12 -1.75 -3.13 -0.60
N ILE A 13 -0.83 -2.82 0.32
CA ILE A 13 -0.11 -3.81 1.12
C ILE A 13 -0.99 -4.33 2.26
N THR A 14 -1.43 -5.59 2.14
CA THR A 14 -2.22 -6.26 3.18
C THR A 14 -2.02 -7.78 3.18
N GLY A 15 -2.00 -8.36 4.38
CA GLY A 15 -2.07 -9.82 4.55
C GLY A 15 -3.48 -10.41 4.47
N ASN A 16 -4.52 -9.56 4.46
CA ASN A 16 -5.92 -10.01 4.44
C ASN A 16 -6.49 -10.00 3.01
N LYS A 17 -6.65 -11.19 2.42
CA LYS A 17 -7.19 -11.38 1.07
C LYS A 17 -8.59 -10.79 0.87
N ASN A 18 -9.44 -10.81 1.90
CA ASN A 18 -10.80 -10.26 1.81
C ASN A 18 -10.75 -8.73 1.66
N LYS A 19 -9.88 -8.06 2.44
CA LYS A 19 -9.68 -6.60 2.32
C LYS A 19 -9.18 -6.21 0.93
N LEU A 20 -8.25 -6.98 0.37
CA LEU A 20 -7.79 -6.76 -1.00
C LEU A 20 -8.93 -6.87 -2.00
N ALA A 21 -9.73 -7.94 -1.93
CA ALA A 21 -10.87 -8.15 -2.83
C ALA A 21 -11.93 -7.03 -2.72
N GLU A 22 -12.23 -6.60 -1.51
CA GLU A 22 -13.16 -5.49 -1.25
C GLU A 22 -12.66 -4.18 -1.89
N VAL A 23 -11.40 -3.81 -1.63
CA VAL A 23 -10.81 -2.57 -2.17
C VAL A 23 -10.67 -2.65 -3.68
N GLN A 24 -10.34 -3.81 -4.23
CA GLN A 24 -10.27 -4.04 -5.66
C GLN A 24 -11.64 -3.90 -6.35
N ALA A 25 -12.71 -4.38 -5.72
CA ALA A 25 -14.06 -4.18 -6.22
C ALA A 25 -14.46 -2.68 -6.19
N ILE A 26 -14.10 -1.94 -5.14
CA ILE A 26 -14.43 -0.52 -4.99
C ILE A 26 -13.68 0.36 -6.00
N LEU A 27 -12.40 0.07 -6.26
CA LEU A 27 -11.54 0.89 -7.12
C LEU A 27 -11.41 0.34 -8.56
N SER A 28 -12.17 -0.70 -8.90
CA SER A 28 -12.17 -1.32 -10.23
C SER A 28 -12.44 -0.28 -11.32
N GLY A 29 -11.58 -0.24 -12.34
CA GLY A 29 -11.68 0.69 -13.47
C GLY A 29 -11.15 2.11 -13.21
N VAL A 30 -10.68 2.42 -11.99
CA VAL A 30 -10.09 3.72 -11.65
C VAL A 30 -8.56 3.63 -11.58
N ILE A 31 -8.03 2.64 -10.87
CA ILE A 31 -6.60 2.43 -10.68
C ILE A 31 -6.31 0.94 -10.55
N GLU A 32 -5.18 0.47 -11.09
CA GLU A 32 -4.76 -0.91 -10.90
C GLU A 32 -4.25 -1.10 -9.47
N LEU A 33 -4.76 -2.11 -8.77
CA LEU A 33 -4.29 -2.45 -7.43
C LEU A 33 -3.35 -3.65 -7.50
N GLN A 34 -2.17 -3.48 -6.92
CA GLN A 34 -1.21 -4.54 -6.70
C GLN A 34 -1.07 -4.79 -5.20
N ASN A 35 -0.81 -6.03 -4.81
CA ASN A 35 -0.60 -6.39 -3.40
C ASN A 35 0.65 -7.25 -3.29
N GLN A 36 1.47 -6.91 -2.31
CA GLN A 36 2.61 -7.71 -1.91
C GLN A 36 2.44 -8.07 -0.43
N ASN A 37 2.76 -9.32 -0.09
CA ASN A 37 2.78 -9.73 1.30
C ASN A 37 4.12 -9.30 1.91
N VAL A 38 4.16 -8.09 2.48
CA VAL A 38 5.33 -7.55 3.15
C VAL A 38 5.22 -7.82 4.65
N ASP A 39 6.25 -8.43 5.23
CA ASP A 39 6.36 -8.56 6.67
C ASP A 39 6.92 -7.26 7.26
N LEU A 40 6.11 -6.56 8.05
CA LEU A 40 6.40 -5.23 8.56
C LEU A 40 6.39 -5.24 10.08
N VAL A 41 7.44 -4.67 10.68
CA VAL A 41 7.52 -4.49 12.13
C VAL A 41 6.40 -3.55 12.60
N GLU A 42 5.64 -3.98 13.59
CA GLU A 42 4.61 -3.17 14.23
C GLU A 42 5.18 -2.47 15.48
N ILE A 43 5.18 -1.14 15.44
CA ILE A 43 5.56 -0.32 16.59
C ILE A 43 4.38 -0.18 17.56
N GLN A 44 4.66 0.07 18.83
CA GLN A 44 3.63 0.43 19.82
C GLN A 44 3.44 1.95 19.80
N GLY A 45 2.20 2.43 19.91
CA GLY A 45 1.88 3.86 19.90
C GLY A 45 0.42 4.14 19.58
N THR A 46 0.13 5.36 19.16
CA THR A 46 -1.21 5.74 18.67
C THR A 46 -1.52 5.10 17.32
N VAL A 47 -2.81 5.00 16.99
CA VAL A 47 -3.25 4.42 15.70
C VAL A 47 -2.64 5.17 14.52
N GLU A 48 -2.54 6.50 14.61
CA GLU A 48 -1.97 7.35 13.58
C GLU A 48 -0.47 7.10 13.39
N GLU A 49 0.30 6.97 14.47
CA GLU A 49 1.74 6.68 14.41
C GLU A 49 1.99 5.30 13.82
N VAL A 50 1.27 4.29 14.30
CA VAL A 50 1.36 2.92 13.79
C VAL A 50 1.01 2.87 12.31
N THR A 51 -0.07 3.55 11.89
CA THR A 51 -0.51 3.55 10.49
C THR A 51 0.49 4.24 9.58
N LYS A 52 1.04 5.39 9.99
CA LYS A 52 2.05 6.13 9.22
C LYS A 52 3.36 5.35 9.10
N ASP A 53 3.84 4.76 10.19
CA ASP A 53 5.08 3.97 10.16
C ASP A 53 4.92 2.73 9.28
N LYS A 54 3.78 2.03 9.40
CA LYS A 54 3.46 0.86 8.57
C LYS A 54 3.42 1.22 7.08
N ALA A 55 2.73 2.31 6.72
CA ALA A 55 2.67 2.77 5.34
C ALA A 55 4.05 3.17 4.79
N ARG A 56 4.87 3.84 5.59
CA ARG A 56 6.24 4.22 5.21
C ARG A 56 7.12 3.00 4.95
N ARG A 57 7.14 2.04 5.88
CA ARG A 57 7.95 0.81 5.71
C ARG A 57 7.44 -0.07 4.58
N ALA A 58 6.14 -0.11 4.36
CA ALA A 58 5.54 -0.78 3.20
C ALA A 58 6.08 -0.17 1.90
N ALA A 59 6.08 1.17 1.80
CA ALA A 59 6.61 1.86 0.64
C ALA A 59 8.11 1.61 0.45
N GLU A 60 8.90 1.60 1.51
CA GLU A 60 10.34 1.29 1.47
C GLU A 60 10.58 -0.14 0.97
N ALA A 61 9.84 -1.13 1.47
CA ALA A 61 9.98 -2.52 1.07
C ALA A 61 9.62 -2.75 -0.41
N VAL A 62 8.55 -2.10 -0.89
CA VAL A 62 8.08 -2.21 -2.28
C VAL A 62 8.98 -1.43 -3.24
N SER A 63 9.51 -0.27 -2.83
CA SER A 63 10.34 0.58 -3.71
C SER A 63 11.73 0.02 -3.97
N TYR A 64 12.19 -0.96 -3.20
CA TYR A 64 13.49 -1.63 -3.37
C TYR A 64 13.43 -2.89 -4.24
N ASP A 65 12.26 -3.28 -4.76
CA ASP A 65 12.06 -4.48 -5.58
C ASP A 65 12.49 -4.25 -7.05
N PHE A 66 13.77 -3.91 -7.25
CA PHE A 66 14.45 -3.96 -8.55
C PHE A 66 15.51 -5.06 -8.53
N THR A 67 15.07 -6.28 -8.82
CA THR A 67 15.88 -7.37 -9.38
C THR A 67 15.16 -7.98 -10.55
#